data_AF-A0A957HL35-F1
#
_entry.id   AF-A0A957HL35-F1
#
_cell.length_a   1.000
_cell.length_b   1.000
_cell.length_c   1.000
_cell.angle_alpha   90.00
_cell.angle_beta   90.00
_cell.angle_gamma   90.00
#
_symmetry.space_group_name_H-M   'P 1'
#
loop_
_entity.id
_entity.type
_entity.pdbx_description
1 polymer ?
#
loop_
_entity_poly.entity_id
_entity_poly.type
_entity_poly.pdbx_seq_one_letter_code
_entity_poly.pdbx_strand_id
1 'polypeptide(L)'
;QQATLLDVSAPDVGAQRAAPLQVDWPKALKDRATAVRTVLAGFGGPVSVAEVAGGFNGRSTPKRLQEVGEILEMLAELGQIVENEGKFAV
;
A
#
# COMPACT_ATOMS: atom_id res chain seq x y z
N GLN A 1 -2.67 -10.09 47.94
CA GLN A 1 -1.98 -9.79 46.66
C GLN A 1 -3.05 -9.86 45.58
N GLN A 2 -3.56 -8.70 45.14
CA GLN A 2 -4.68 -8.57 44.21
C GLN A 2 -4.21 -7.88 42.92
N ALA A 3 -4.69 -8.42 41.80
CA ALA A 3 -4.93 -7.79 40.50
C ALA A 3 -3.82 -6.91 39.89
N THR A 4 -2.96 -7.54 39.06
CA THR A 4 -2.46 -6.87 37.85
C THR A 4 -3.61 -6.82 36.85
N LEU A 5 -4.03 -5.60 36.53
CA LEU A 5 -5.17 -5.26 35.70
C LEU A 5 -4.65 -4.86 34.31
N LEU A 6 -5.26 -5.50 33.30
CA LEU A 6 -5.23 -5.20 31.86
C LEU A 6 -3.89 -5.34 31.12
N ASP A 7 -3.59 -6.59 30.75
CA ASP A 7 -3.10 -6.90 29.41
C ASP A 7 -4.24 -6.61 28.40
N VAL A 8 -4.05 -5.59 27.59
CA VAL A 8 -4.68 -5.44 26.27
C VAL A 8 -3.60 -4.93 25.34
N SER A 9 -2.61 -5.79 25.09
CA SER A 9 -1.88 -5.70 23.84
C SER A 9 -2.90 -6.01 22.75
N ALA A 10 -3.35 -4.97 22.03
CA ALA A 10 -4.07 -5.13 20.78
C ALA A 10 -3.43 -6.27 19.98
N PRO A 11 -4.21 -7.13 19.31
CA PRO A 11 -3.59 -8.04 18.37
C PRO A 11 -2.84 -7.14 17.41
N ASP A 12 -1.50 -7.26 17.41
CA ASP A 12 -0.70 -6.99 16.24
C ASP A 12 -1.38 -7.84 15.18
N VAL A 13 -2.30 -7.21 14.45
CA VAL A 13 -2.84 -7.71 13.22
C VAL A 13 -1.64 -7.66 12.31
N GLY A 14 -0.75 -8.63 12.49
CA GLY A 14 0.05 -9.24 11.46
C GLY A 14 -0.96 -9.62 10.41
N ALA A 15 -1.34 -8.61 9.62
CA ALA A 15 -1.92 -8.76 8.33
C ALA A 15 -1.04 -9.84 7.73
N GLN A 16 -1.64 -10.98 7.49
CA GLN A 16 -1.15 -11.95 6.55
C GLN A 16 -1.25 -11.23 5.20
N ARG A 17 -0.38 -10.23 5.04
CA ARG A 17 -0.35 -9.23 4.00
C ARG A 17 0.19 -10.05 2.85
N ALA A 18 -0.70 -10.40 1.92
CA ALA A 18 -0.37 -11.18 0.74
C ALA A 18 1.00 -10.72 0.23
N ALA A 19 1.92 -11.68 0.05
CA ALA A 19 3.31 -11.37 -0.26
C ALA A 19 3.37 -10.34 -1.40
N PRO A 20 4.19 -9.29 -1.27
CA PRO A 20 4.27 -8.23 -2.26
C PRO A 20 4.46 -8.88 -3.63
N LEU A 21 3.50 -8.64 -4.54
CA LEU A 21 3.63 -9.04 -5.93
C LEU A 21 4.86 -8.30 -6.44
N GLN A 22 6.01 -8.97 -6.49
CA GLN A 22 7.31 -8.39 -6.89
C GLN A 22 7.26 -7.97 -8.36
N VAL A 23 6.55 -6.87 -8.63
CA VAL A 23 6.34 -6.29 -9.95
C VAL A 23 7.49 -5.34 -10.23
N ASP A 24 8.05 -5.38 -11.44
CA ASP A 24 9.06 -4.41 -11.87
C ASP A 24 8.53 -2.97 -11.85
N TRP A 25 9.42 -1.98 -11.69
CA TRP A 25 9.04 -0.57 -11.92
C TRP A 25 9.05 -0.28 -13.42
N PRO A 26 7.91 -0.13 -14.09
CA PRO A 26 7.93 0.33 -15.46
C PRO A 26 8.37 1.79 -15.54
N LYS A 27 8.97 2.18 -16.67
CA LYS A 27 9.42 3.56 -16.91
C LYS A 27 8.29 4.48 -17.40
N ALA A 28 7.30 3.91 -18.09
CA ALA A 28 6.18 4.66 -18.66
C ALA A 28 5.05 4.85 -17.63
N LEU A 29 4.47 6.05 -17.59
CA LEU A 29 3.43 6.41 -16.62
C LEU A 29 2.19 5.50 -16.67
N LYS A 30 1.74 5.16 -17.88
CA LYS A 30 0.56 4.29 -18.08
C LYS A 30 0.77 2.90 -17.48
N ASP A 31 1.94 2.32 -17.72
CA ASP A 31 2.33 1.03 -17.16
C ASP A 31 2.48 1.12 -15.64
N ARG A 32 2.99 2.24 -15.11
CA ARG A 32 3.09 2.45 -13.65
C ARG A 32 1.71 2.49 -12.99
N ALA A 33 0.74 3.20 -13.58
CA ALA A 33 -0.62 3.25 -13.05
C ALA A 33 -1.25 1.85 -13.01
N THR A 34 -1.07 1.07 -14.07
CA THR A 34 -1.53 -0.32 -14.16
C THR A 34 -0.88 -1.21 -13.10
N ALA A 35 0.45 -1.07 -12.94
CA ALA A 35 1.21 -1.86 -11.98
C ALA A 35 0.88 -1.48 -10.53
N VAL A 36 0.72 -0.19 -10.22
CA VAL A 36 0.26 0.31 -8.90
C VAL A 36 -1.11 -0.26 -8.56
N ARG A 37 -2.06 -0.22 -9.51
CA ARG A 37 -3.39 -0.81 -9.30
C ARG A 37 -3.33 -2.32 -9.08
N THR A 38 -2.47 -3.03 -9.82
CA THR A 38 -2.28 -4.48 -9.67
C THR A 38 -1.74 -4.84 -8.29
N VAL A 39 -0.71 -4.11 -7.85
CA VAL A 39 -0.14 -4.26 -6.51
C VAL A 39 -1.19 -3.94 -5.44
N LEU A 40 -1.95 -2.85 -5.61
CA LEU A 40 -3.01 -2.45 -4.70
C LEU A 40 -4.11 -3.51 -4.57
N ALA A 41 -4.56 -4.07 -5.69
CA ALA A 41 -5.54 -5.15 -5.73
C ALA A 41 -5.04 -6.42 -5.02
N GLY A 42 -3.72 -6.68 -5.07
CA GLY A 42 -3.09 -7.81 -4.39
C GLY A 42 -3.18 -7.76 -2.86
N PHE A 43 -3.28 -6.56 -2.27
CA PHE A 43 -3.37 -6.40 -0.81
C PHE A 43 -4.76 -6.68 -0.23
N GLY A 44 -5.83 -6.61 -1.04
CA GLY A 44 -7.20 -6.91 -0.61
C GLY A 44 -7.77 -5.98 0.48
N GLY A 45 -7.17 -4.80 0.70
CA GLY A 45 -7.61 -3.85 1.71
C GLY A 45 -6.83 -2.53 1.67
N PRO A 46 -7.18 -1.57 2.55
CA PRO A 46 -6.55 -0.24 2.57
C PRO A 46 -5.08 -0.31 2.97
N VAL A 47 -4.21 0.24 2.11
CA VAL A 47 -2.75 0.22 2.27
C VAL A 47 -2.13 1.59 2.07
N SER A 48 -0.99 1.84 2.72
CA SER A 48 -0.25 3.09 2.59
C SER A 48 0.63 3.12 1.34
N VAL A 49 1.05 4.31 0.89
CA VAL A 49 2.00 4.49 -0.23
C VAL A 49 3.27 3.65 -0.06
N ALA A 50 3.83 3.60 1.15
CA ALA A 50 5.04 2.83 1.45
C ALA A 50 4.87 1.33 1.23
N GLU A 51 3.68 0.82 1.53
CA GLU A 51 3.32 -0.60 1.39
C GLU A 51 3.13 -0.95 -0.09
N VAL A 52 2.45 -0.09 -0.84
CA VAL A 52 2.33 -0.21 -2.30
C VAL A 52 3.72 -0.16 -2.96
N ALA A 53 4.58 0.78 -2.55
CA ALA A 53 5.94 0.88 -3.07
C ALA A 53 6.80 -0.35 -2.72
N GLY A 54 6.61 -0.93 -1.54
CA GLY A 54 7.23 -2.20 -1.12
C GLY A 54 6.74 -3.42 -1.91
N GLY A 55 5.60 -3.28 -2.61
CA GLY A 55 5.12 -4.25 -3.60
C GLY A 55 6.11 -4.48 -4.72
N PHE A 56 6.86 -3.46 -5.13
CA PHE A 56 7.65 -3.54 -6.35
C PHE A 56 9.09 -3.99 -6.13
N ASN A 57 9.68 -4.60 -7.17
CA ASN A 57 11.10 -4.93 -7.21
C ASN A 57 11.99 -3.70 -7.10
N GLY A 58 13.10 -3.86 -6.37
CA GLY A 58 14.13 -2.83 -6.17
C GLY A 58 13.92 -1.99 -4.91
N ARG A 59 14.76 -0.96 -4.75
CA ARG A 59 14.73 -0.11 -3.54
C ARG A 59 13.58 0.89 -3.62
N SER A 60 12.82 1.00 -2.54
CA SER A 60 11.86 2.10 -2.32
C SER A 60 12.64 3.39 -2.03
N THR A 61 13.02 4.11 -3.08
CA THR A 61 13.66 5.42 -2.97
C THR A 61 12.62 6.50 -2.66
N PRO A 62 13.00 7.64 -2.05
CA PRO A 62 12.05 8.73 -1.78
C PRO A 62 11.37 9.25 -3.06
N LYS A 63 12.08 9.23 -4.19
CA LYS A 63 11.48 9.54 -5.50
C LYS A 63 10.38 8.55 -5.86
N ARG A 64 10.59 7.26 -5.62
CA ARG A 64 9.60 6.23 -5.90
C ARG A 64 8.36 6.34 -5.02
N LEU A 65 8.54 6.70 -3.74
CA LEU A 65 7.41 6.94 -2.84
C LEU A 65 6.57 8.13 -3.32
N GLN A 66 7.21 9.22 -3.76
CA GLN A 66 6.51 10.34 -4.40
C GLN A 66 5.76 9.89 -5.66
N GLU A 67 6.44 9.22 -6.60
CA GLU A 67 5.81 8.76 -7.85
C GLU A 67 4.63 7.81 -7.60
N VAL A 68 4.73 6.91 -6.61
CA VAL A 68 3.62 6.02 -6.22
C VAL A 68 2.48 6.82 -5.59
N GLY A 69 2.78 7.81 -4.74
CA GLY A 69 1.79 8.71 -4.15
C GLY A 69 1.00 9.48 -5.21
N GLU A 70 1.71 10.16 -6.12
CA GLU A 70 1.09 10.93 -7.21
C GLU A 70 0.19 10.05 -8.10
N ILE A 71 0.60 8.80 -8.36
CA ILE A 71 -0.20 7.86 -9.14
C ILE A 71 -1.45 7.41 -8.36
N LEU A 72 -1.32 7.14 -7.06
CA LEU A 72 -2.46 6.74 -6.22
C LEU A 72 -3.47 7.89 -6.09
N GLU A 73 -3.01 9.11 -5.84
CA GLU A 73 -3.86 10.30 -5.81
C GLU A 73 -4.59 10.48 -7.14
N MET A 74 -3.87 10.45 -8.27
CA MET A 74 -4.47 10.52 -9.60
C MET A 74 -5.52 9.41 -9.82
N LEU A 75 -5.25 8.17 -9.40
CA LEU A 75 -6.20 7.07 -9.52
C LEU A 75 -7.45 7.28 -8.64
N ALA A 76 -7.29 7.88 -7.46
CA ALA A 76 -8.38 8.21 -6.57
C ALA A 76 -9.25 9.33 -7.15
N GLU A 77 -8.63 10.37 -7.73
CA GLU A 77 -9.33 11.45 -8.44
C GLU A 77 -10.13 10.93 -9.65
N LEU A 78 -9.60 9.92 -10.35
CA LEU A 78 -10.29 9.25 -11.45
C LEU A 78 -11.39 8.28 -10.97
N GLY A 79 -11.58 8.10 -9.67
CA GLY A 79 -12.55 7.17 -9.09
C GLY A 79 -12.21 5.70 -9.34
N GLN A 80 -10.94 5.38 -9.63
CA GLN A 80 -10.50 4.00 -9.87
C GLN A 80 -10.13 3.26 -8.59
N ILE A 81 -9.83 4.00 -7.52
CA ILE A 81 -9.49 3.51 -6.19
C ILE A 81 -10.12 4.45 -5.16
N VAL A 82 -10.19 4.02 -3.90
CA VAL A 82 -10.68 4.84 -2.78
C VAL A 82 -9.49 5.22 -1.91
N GLU A 83 -9.38 6.51 -1.61
CA GLU A 83 -8.51 7.01 -0.55
C GLU A 83 -9.31 7.19 0.74
N ASN A 84 -8.79 6.69 1.86
CA ASN A 84 -9.29 6.97 3.20
C ASN A 84 -8.12 7.21 4.15
N GLU A 85 -7.99 8.46 4.64
CA GLU A 85 -6.97 8.85 5.64
C GLU A 85 -5.53 8.46 5.25
N GLY A 86 -5.17 8.69 3.98
CA GLY A 86 -3.84 8.35 3.45
C GLY A 86 -3.60 6.84 3.21
N LYS A 87 -4.68 6.05 3.20
CA LYS A 87 -4.67 4.65 2.77
C LYS A 87 -5.50 4.49 1.50
N PHE A 88 -5.06 3.62 0.62
CA PHE A 88 -5.65 3.41 -0.70
C PHE A 88 -6.15 1.97 -0.81
N ALA A 89 -7.28 1.76 -1.47
CA ALA A 89 -7.84 0.44 -1.79
C ALA A 89 -8.51 0.47 -3.17
N VAL A 90 -8.50 -0.66 -3.88
CA VAL A 90 -9.25 -0.81 -5.16
C VAL A 90 -10.74 -0.89 -4.95
#